data_AF-A0AAD1ZWT3-F1
#
_entry.id   AF-A0AAD1ZWT3-F1
#
_cell.length_a   1.000
_cell.length_b   1.000
_cell.length_c   1.000
_cell.angle_alpha   90.00
_cell.angle_beta   90.00
_cell.angle_gamma   90.00
#
_symmetry.space_group_name_H-M   'P 1'
#
loop_
_entity.id
_entity.type
_entity.pdbx_description
1 polymer ?
#
loop_
_entity_poly.entity_id
_entity_poly.type
_entity_poly.pdbx_seq_one_letter_code
_entity_poly.pdbx_strand_id
1 'polypeptide(L)'
;MACASTSASVTWNMSSLRSALPSIQAPSSACSVHFSTGPSSSRFKLSRPKPSLRFLNSFVGLAPIHPLLSLSSPDSTSFEHCFTVIDNGGRFFAMRHGKRVPKLNRPPDQRRALLRGLTSQLLKHGRIKTTRARASAMRKYVDKMVTLAKDGSLHKRRQALGFIYEKEIVHALFAEVEERYGDRNGGYTRIIRTLPRRGDNAPMAYIELV
;
A
#
# COMPACT_ATOMS: atom_id res chain seq x y z
N MET A 1 -52.27 -7.65 3.30
CA MET A 1 -51.06 -7.96 2.51
C MET A 1 -50.04 -6.84 2.73
N ALA A 2 -49.16 -7.00 3.72
CA ALA A 2 -48.06 -6.07 3.95
C ALA A 2 -46.79 -6.70 3.35
N CYS A 3 -46.27 -6.10 2.27
CA CYS A 3 -44.98 -6.47 1.71
C CYS A 3 -43.88 -6.07 2.69
N ALA A 4 -43.31 -7.05 3.41
CA ALA A 4 -42.09 -6.88 4.16
C ALA A 4 -40.92 -6.70 3.17
N SER A 5 -40.42 -5.48 3.06
CA SER A 5 -39.21 -5.16 2.30
C SER A 5 -37.98 -5.62 3.11
N THR A 6 -37.44 -6.79 2.78
CA THR A 6 -36.17 -7.27 3.33
C THR A 6 -35.02 -6.45 2.73
N SER A 7 -34.57 -5.41 3.43
CA SER A 7 -33.36 -4.67 3.08
C SER A 7 -32.14 -5.57 3.36
N ALA A 8 -31.64 -6.27 2.34
CA ALA A 8 -30.36 -6.96 2.42
C ALA A 8 -29.26 -5.92 2.70
N SER A 9 -28.66 -5.98 3.89
CA SER A 9 -27.67 -5.02 4.35
C SER A 9 -26.36 -5.17 3.56
N VAL A 10 -26.07 -4.19 2.70
CA VAL A 10 -24.84 -4.10 1.90
C VAL A 10 -23.59 -3.93 2.80
N THR A 11 -23.79 -3.55 4.07
CA THR A 11 -22.75 -3.41 5.09
C THR A 11 -22.44 -4.75 5.75
N TRP A 12 -21.16 -5.02 6.00
CA TRP A 12 -20.72 -6.13 6.84
C TRP A 12 -21.25 -5.92 8.26
N ASN A 13 -21.81 -6.97 8.84
CA ASN A 13 -22.44 -6.90 10.14
C ASN A 13 -21.38 -6.95 11.25
N MET A 14 -20.79 -5.80 11.58
CA MET A 14 -19.80 -5.68 12.66
C MET A 14 -20.36 -5.92 14.08
N SER A 15 -21.63 -6.31 14.21
CA SER A 15 -22.29 -6.50 15.51
C SER A 15 -21.74 -7.69 16.30
N SER A 16 -21.26 -8.75 15.63
CA SER A 16 -20.61 -9.90 16.29
C SER A 16 -19.31 -9.51 17.01
N LEU A 17 -18.68 -8.39 16.63
CA LEU A 17 -17.47 -7.86 17.27
C LEU A 17 -17.78 -6.84 18.37
N ARG A 18 -18.87 -6.07 18.25
CA ARG A 18 -19.28 -5.13 19.31
C ARG A 18 -19.69 -5.82 20.61
N SER A 19 -20.21 -7.04 20.56
CA SER A 19 -20.52 -7.84 21.75
C SER A 19 -19.30 -8.48 22.41
N ALA A 20 -18.17 -8.56 21.69
CA ALA A 20 -16.95 -9.19 22.16
C ALA A 20 -15.90 -8.19 22.71
N LEU A 21 -16.15 -6.89 22.58
CA LEU A 21 -15.31 -5.84 23.15
C LEU A 21 -15.84 -5.48 24.56
N PRO A 22 -14.99 -5.48 25.61
CA PRO A 22 -15.41 -5.01 26.91
C PRO A 22 -15.84 -3.54 26.79
N SER A 23 -17.03 -3.21 27.31
CA SER A 23 -17.48 -1.82 27.40
C SER A 23 -16.44 -1.04 28.20
N ILE A 24 -15.71 -0.13 27.55
CA ILE A 24 -14.84 0.81 28.26
C ILE A 24 -15.78 1.71 29.05
N GLN A 25 -15.99 1.38 30.33
CA GLN A 25 -16.63 2.29 31.28
C GLN A 25 -15.74 3.53 31.35
N ALA A 26 -16.28 4.67 30.93
CA ALA A 26 -15.65 5.95 31.18
C ALA A 26 -15.47 6.09 32.71
N PRO A 27 -14.27 6.40 33.22
CA PRO A 27 -14.09 6.54 34.65
C PRO A 27 -14.87 7.76 35.15
N SER A 28 -15.99 7.49 35.81
CA SER A 28 -16.80 8.48 36.54
C SER A 28 -16.21 8.70 37.93
N SER A 29 -15.10 9.43 38.04
CA SER A 29 -14.74 10.13 39.28
C SER A 29 -13.48 10.96 39.05
N ALA A 30 -13.59 12.26 39.32
CA ALA A 30 -12.47 13.19 39.36
C ALA A 30 -11.43 12.74 40.40
N CYS A 31 -10.32 12.16 39.96
CA CYS A 31 -9.11 12.03 40.77
C CYS A 31 -8.23 13.25 40.48
N SER A 32 -8.27 14.22 41.38
CA SER A 32 -7.36 15.37 41.39
C SER A 32 -5.93 14.89 41.66
N VAL A 33 -5.08 14.92 40.63
CA VAL A 33 -3.66 14.60 40.75
C VAL A 33 -2.95 15.82 41.34
N HIS A 34 -2.63 15.77 42.64
CA HIS A 34 -1.76 16.77 43.27
C HIS A 34 -0.31 16.52 42.85
N PHE A 35 0.31 17.49 42.18
CA PHE A 35 1.74 17.46 41.83
C PHE A 35 2.53 18.08 43.00
N SER A 36 3.27 17.28 43.75
CA SER A 36 4.20 17.81 44.75
C SER A 36 5.45 18.33 44.04
N THR A 37 5.66 19.65 44.05
CA THR A 37 6.92 20.26 43.66
C THR A 37 7.96 20.07 44.76
N GLY A 38 8.92 19.16 44.54
CA GLY A 38 10.14 19.07 45.34
C GLY A 38 11.35 19.44 44.48
N PRO A 39 12.35 20.19 45.00
CA PRO A 39 13.52 20.56 44.23
C PRO A 39 14.55 19.43 44.29
N SER A 40 14.97 18.92 43.14
CA SER A 40 16.16 18.05 43.09
C SER A 40 17.04 18.45 41.92
N SER A 41 18.14 19.09 42.29
CA SER A 41 19.28 19.41 41.47
C SER A 41 19.99 18.14 41.00
N SER A 42 19.85 17.79 39.73
CA SER A 42 20.74 16.82 39.07
C SER A 42 21.09 17.26 37.64
N ARG A 43 22.16 18.06 37.62
CA ARG A 43 23.13 18.32 36.55
C ARG A 43 23.08 17.34 35.36
N PHE A 44 22.48 17.75 34.24
CA PHE A 44 22.62 17.09 32.94
C PHE A 44 24.06 17.21 32.42
N LYS A 45 24.78 16.08 32.32
CA LYS A 45 26.05 16.00 31.59
C LYS A 45 25.75 15.64 30.13
N LEU A 46 26.05 16.59 29.24
CA LEU A 46 26.05 16.40 27.78
C LEU A 46 27.22 15.47 27.41
N SER A 47 26.93 14.25 26.95
CA SER A 47 27.94 13.35 26.36
C SER A 47 28.14 13.69 24.87
N ARG A 48 29.36 14.10 24.53
CA ARG A 48 29.84 14.35 23.15
C ARG A 48 29.90 13.03 22.34
N PRO A 49 29.59 13.01 21.03
CA PRO A 49 29.95 11.88 20.18
C PRO A 49 31.45 11.91 19.82
N LYS A 50 32.13 10.76 19.96
CA LYS A 50 33.53 10.53 19.52
C LYS A 50 33.63 10.47 17.99
N PRO A 51 34.69 11.02 17.35
CA PRO A 51 34.94 10.83 15.93
C PRO A 51 35.98 9.72 15.64
N SER A 52 35.74 9.04 14.51
CA SER A 52 36.70 8.36 13.63
C SER A 52 37.36 7.06 14.11
N LEU A 53 37.41 6.02 13.25
CA LEU A 53 38.56 5.75 12.36
C LEU A 53 38.33 4.50 11.47
N ARG A 54 38.66 4.68 10.19
CA ARG A 54 39.40 3.80 9.27
C ARG A 54 38.93 2.34 9.05
N PHE A 55 38.40 2.10 7.85
CA PHE A 55 38.75 0.89 7.09
C PHE A 55 39.56 1.30 5.86
N LEU A 56 40.86 1.02 5.94
CA LEU A 56 41.77 0.92 4.81
C LEU A 56 41.43 -0.36 4.05
N ASN A 57 41.25 -0.26 2.74
CA ASN A 57 41.50 -1.36 1.79
C ASN A 57 41.93 -0.73 0.47
N SER A 58 43.16 -0.24 0.42
CA SER A 58 43.87 0.04 -0.83
C SER A 58 44.95 -1.03 -0.98
N PHE A 59 44.60 -2.09 -1.72
CA PHE A 59 45.54 -3.09 -2.18
C PHE A 59 46.44 -2.44 -3.24
N VAL A 60 47.67 -2.12 -2.85
CA VAL A 60 48.72 -1.64 -3.74
C VAL A 60 49.43 -2.87 -4.27
N GLY A 61 49.42 -3.07 -5.59
CA GLY A 61 50.08 -4.22 -6.21
C GLY A 61 50.29 -4.03 -7.70
N LEU A 62 51.52 -3.64 -8.05
CA LEU A 62 52.21 -3.87 -9.32
C LEU A 62 51.78 -3.03 -10.54
N ALA A 63 52.43 -1.87 -10.69
CA ALA A 63 52.74 -1.31 -12.01
C ALA A 63 54.15 -1.76 -12.42
N PRO A 64 54.38 -2.29 -13.62
CA PRO A 64 55.72 -2.36 -14.19
C PRO A 64 56.05 -1.05 -14.92
N ILE A 65 57.15 -0.46 -14.47
CA ILE A 65 58.00 0.48 -15.19
C ILE A 65 58.45 -0.17 -16.50
N HIS A 66 58.42 0.56 -17.64
CA HIS A 66 59.48 0.63 -18.67
C HIS A 66 59.07 1.48 -19.91
N PRO A 67 60.04 1.93 -20.76
CA PRO A 67 60.18 3.33 -21.15
C PRO A 67 59.97 3.62 -22.66
N LEU A 68 60.03 4.91 -23.00
CA LEU A 68 60.22 5.60 -24.31
C LEU A 68 60.54 4.78 -25.59
N LEU A 69 59.99 5.28 -26.72
CA LEU A 69 60.16 4.97 -28.17
C LEU A 69 59.00 4.11 -28.75
N SER A 70 58.48 4.25 -29.97
CA SER A 70 58.54 5.20 -31.10
C SER A 70 57.52 4.70 -32.15
N LEU A 71 56.95 5.63 -32.95
CA LEU A 71 56.40 5.49 -34.32
C LEU A 71 55.52 4.29 -34.76
N SER A 72 54.48 4.65 -35.54
CA SER A 72 53.78 3.93 -36.62
C SER A 72 52.35 3.43 -36.35
N SER A 73 51.42 4.00 -37.12
CA SER A 73 50.03 3.55 -37.40
C SER A 73 50.01 2.23 -38.20
N PRO A 74 48.85 1.77 -38.71
CA PRO A 74 47.54 1.50 -38.10
C PRO A 74 47.29 -0.03 -38.06
N ASP A 75 46.24 -0.53 -37.40
CA ASP A 75 45.38 -1.59 -37.95
C ASP A 75 44.27 -2.03 -37.00
N SER A 76 43.13 -2.25 -37.62
CA SER A 76 41.85 -2.66 -37.11
C SER A 76 41.89 -3.95 -36.27
N THR A 77 41.50 -3.85 -35.00
CA THR A 77 40.79 -4.94 -34.31
C THR A 77 39.70 -4.34 -33.41
N SER A 78 38.55 -4.17 -34.04
CA SER A 78 37.21 -4.25 -33.49
C SER A 78 37.07 -4.97 -32.13
N PHE A 79 37.02 -4.22 -31.03
CA PHE A 79 36.19 -4.55 -29.85
C PHE A 79 36.02 -3.36 -28.89
N GLU A 80 35.75 -2.17 -29.40
CA GLU A 80 35.19 -1.09 -28.59
C GLU A 80 33.79 -0.84 -29.14
N HIS A 81 32.83 -1.66 -28.69
CA HIS A 81 31.43 -1.28 -28.81
C HIS A 81 31.25 0.03 -28.04
N CYS A 82 31.11 1.10 -28.81
CA CYS A 82 30.58 2.39 -28.40
C CYS A 82 29.37 2.19 -27.47
N PHE A 83 29.59 2.15 -26.16
CA PHE A 83 28.54 2.38 -25.17
C PHE A 83 28.44 3.88 -24.81
N THR A 84 29.33 4.70 -25.34
CA THR A 84 29.31 6.15 -25.14
C THR A 84 28.98 6.90 -26.43
N VAL A 85 27.94 6.45 -27.14
CA VAL A 85 27.18 7.42 -27.93
C VAL A 85 26.35 8.22 -26.93
N ILE A 86 26.80 9.44 -26.66
CA ILE A 86 26.00 10.48 -26.05
C ILE A 86 24.93 10.83 -27.09
N ASP A 87 23.80 10.13 -27.04
CA ASP A 87 22.62 10.50 -27.80
C ASP A 87 22.01 11.76 -27.18
N ASN A 88 21.90 12.82 -27.99
CA ASN A 88 21.30 14.12 -27.68
C ASN A 88 19.99 14.01 -26.87
N GLY A 89 20.03 14.09 -25.54
CA GLY A 89 18.96 14.56 -24.63
C GLY A 89 17.53 14.02 -24.81
N GLY A 90 17.33 13.04 -25.68
CA GLY A 90 16.04 12.59 -26.18
C GLY A 90 15.67 11.34 -25.43
N ARG A 91 14.78 11.47 -24.45
CA ARG A 91 14.16 10.29 -23.84
C ARG A 91 13.36 9.58 -24.94
N PHE A 92 13.89 8.48 -25.47
CA PHE A 92 13.12 7.59 -26.35
C PHE A 92 11.86 7.12 -25.60
N PHE A 93 10.71 7.71 -25.91
CA PHE A 93 9.41 7.28 -25.38
C PHE A 93 8.94 6.06 -26.16
N ALA A 94 9.66 4.95 -26.10
CA ALA A 94 9.11 3.69 -26.57
C ALA A 94 7.85 3.38 -25.74
N MET A 95 6.71 3.23 -26.43
CA MET A 95 5.45 2.88 -25.77
C MET A 95 5.60 1.52 -25.08
N ARG A 96 5.74 1.51 -23.76
CA ARG A 96 5.82 0.22 -23.04
C ARG A 96 4.48 -0.54 -23.14
N HIS A 97 4.51 -1.67 -23.84
CA HIS A 97 3.41 -2.60 -24.07
C HIS A 97 3.04 -3.41 -22.81
N GLY A 98 1.86 -4.07 -22.82
CA GLY A 98 1.45 -5.01 -21.75
C GLY A 98 1.20 -4.41 -20.36
N LYS A 99 1.06 -3.07 -20.23
CA LYS A 99 0.82 -2.41 -18.95
C LYS A 99 -0.61 -2.65 -18.44
N ARG A 100 -0.76 -3.59 -17.50
CA ARG A 100 -2.05 -3.92 -16.86
C ARG A 100 -2.29 -3.22 -15.52
N VAL A 101 -1.26 -2.62 -14.91
CA VAL A 101 -1.36 -1.98 -13.58
C VAL A 101 -1.56 -0.46 -13.73
N PRO A 102 -2.67 0.11 -13.24
CA PRO A 102 -2.92 1.55 -13.30
C PRO A 102 -2.00 2.31 -12.34
N LYS A 103 -1.33 3.37 -12.81
CA LYS A 103 -0.39 4.15 -12.00
C LYS A 103 -1.06 5.13 -11.03
N LEU A 104 -2.30 5.56 -11.30
CA LEU A 104 -3.08 6.52 -10.50
C LEU A 104 -2.35 7.83 -10.17
N ASN A 105 -1.42 8.24 -11.04
CA ASN A 105 -0.54 9.42 -10.88
C ASN A 105 0.16 9.46 -9.51
N ARG A 106 0.57 8.30 -9.00
CA ARG A 106 1.27 8.15 -7.72
C ARG A 106 2.46 7.21 -7.84
N PRO A 107 3.54 7.41 -7.05
CA PRO A 107 4.61 6.45 -6.89
C PRO A 107 4.07 5.12 -6.29
N PRO A 108 4.80 4.00 -6.44
CA PRO A 108 4.31 2.68 -6.06
C PRO A 108 3.89 2.58 -4.58
N ASP A 109 4.63 3.18 -3.66
CA ASP A 109 4.37 3.07 -2.23
C ASP A 109 3.06 3.79 -1.84
N GLN A 110 2.91 5.04 -2.28
CA GLN A 110 1.69 5.82 -2.07
C GLN A 110 0.47 5.15 -2.75
N ARG A 111 0.66 4.59 -3.94
CA ARG A 111 -0.40 3.85 -4.64
C ARG A 111 -0.84 2.62 -3.84
N ARG A 112 0.11 1.87 -3.28
CA ARG A 112 -0.20 0.70 -2.45
C ARG A 112 -0.97 1.11 -1.19
N ALA A 113 -0.52 2.14 -0.48
CA ALA A 113 -1.22 2.66 0.70
C ALA A 113 -2.65 3.13 0.38
N LEU A 114 -2.83 3.88 -0.72
CA LEU A 114 -4.15 4.33 -1.16
C LEU A 114 -5.10 3.15 -1.42
N LEU A 115 -4.64 2.12 -2.14
CA LEU A 115 -5.47 0.97 -2.49
C LEU A 115 -5.82 0.11 -1.26
N ARG A 116 -4.89 -0.02 -0.30
CA ARG A 116 -5.15 -0.66 1.00
C ARG A 116 -6.24 0.08 1.77
N GLY A 117 -6.14 1.41 1.83
CA GLY A 117 -7.13 2.26 2.50
C GLY A 117 -8.51 2.12 1.85
N LEU A 118 -8.61 2.29 0.53
CA LEU A 118 -9.88 2.19 -0.19
C LEU A 118 -10.52 0.79 -0.07
N THR A 119 -9.72 -0.27 -0.10
CA THR A 119 -10.22 -1.64 0.09
C THR A 119 -10.78 -1.82 1.50
N SER A 120 -10.06 -1.34 2.52
CA SER A 120 -10.52 -1.41 3.92
C SER A 120 -11.82 -0.64 4.10
N GLN A 121 -11.93 0.56 3.53
CA GLN A 121 -13.14 1.39 3.60
C GLN A 121 -14.33 0.76 2.86
N LEU A 122 -14.09 0.15 1.69
CA LEU A 122 -15.15 -0.56 0.97
C LEU A 122 -15.66 -1.77 1.76
N LEU A 123 -14.77 -2.56 2.36
CA LEU A 123 -15.18 -3.69 3.19
C LEU A 123 -15.85 -3.22 4.49
N LYS A 124 -15.51 -2.06 5.03
CA LYS A 124 -16.18 -1.52 6.22
C LYS A 124 -17.62 -1.07 5.94
N HIS A 125 -17.81 -0.31 4.86
CA HIS A 125 -19.06 0.39 4.58
C HIS A 125 -19.93 -0.28 3.51
N GLY A 126 -19.41 -1.26 2.77
CA GLY A 126 -20.09 -1.94 1.67
C GLY A 126 -20.20 -1.12 0.38
N ARG A 127 -20.25 0.22 0.48
CA ARG A 127 -20.36 1.15 -0.65
C ARG A 127 -19.53 2.40 -0.42
N ILE A 128 -18.74 2.82 -1.42
CA ILE A 128 -18.00 4.09 -1.38
C ILE A 128 -18.09 4.87 -2.71
N LYS A 129 -18.06 6.19 -2.63
CA LYS A 129 -17.99 7.10 -3.78
C LYS A 129 -16.54 7.47 -4.07
N THR A 130 -16.02 7.12 -5.24
CA THR A 130 -14.63 7.42 -5.62
C THR A 130 -14.51 7.83 -7.10
N THR A 131 -13.30 8.10 -7.58
CA THR A 131 -13.10 8.33 -9.02
C THR A 131 -13.11 7.01 -9.78
N ARG A 132 -13.60 7.01 -11.02
CA ARG A 132 -13.71 5.82 -11.87
C ARG A 132 -12.39 5.06 -12.02
N ALA A 133 -11.27 5.80 -12.10
CA ALA A 133 -9.93 5.21 -12.19
C ALA A 133 -9.54 4.47 -10.90
N ARG A 134 -9.81 5.04 -9.72
CA ARG A 134 -9.54 4.40 -8.43
C ARG A 134 -10.45 3.20 -8.20
N ALA A 135 -11.74 3.32 -8.50
CA ALA A 135 -12.71 2.23 -8.44
C ALA A 135 -12.27 1.04 -9.32
N SER A 136 -11.88 1.33 -10.57
CA SER A 136 -11.42 0.28 -11.49
C SER A 136 -10.15 -0.43 -11.00
N ALA A 137 -9.22 0.32 -10.39
CA ALA A 137 -7.97 -0.21 -9.85
C ALA A 137 -8.19 -1.08 -8.59
N MET A 138 -9.11 -0.69 -7.71
CA MET A 138 -9.30 -1.39 -6.44
C MET A 138 -10.02 -2.73 -6.59
N ARG A 139 -10.83 -2.94 -7.66
CA ARG A 139 -11.54 -4.21 -7.93
C ARG A 139 -10.66 -5.44 -7.72
N LYS A 140 -9.47 -5.44 -8.34
CA LYS A 140 -8.50 -6.53 -8.24
C LYS A 140 -8.13 -6.87 -6.78
N TYR A 141 -8.00 -5.85 -5.93
CA TYR A 141 -7.60 -6.03 -4.54
C TYR A 141 -8.75 -6.51 -3.67
N VAL A 142 -9.94 -5.95 -3.87
CA VAL A 142 -11.16 -6.37 -3.17
C VAL A 142 -11.49 -7.81 -3.51
N ASP A 143 -11.50 -8.16 -4.80
CA ASP A 143 -11.79 -9.52 -5.25
C ASP A 143 -10.79 -10.51 -4.67
N LYS A 144 -9.50 -10.13 -4.63
CA LYS A 144 -8.47 -10.95 -3.98
C LYS A 144 -8.75 -11.16 -2.49
N MET A 145 -9.17 -10.13 -1.75
CA MET A 145 -9.47 -10.29 -0.32
C MET A 145 -10.67 -11.22 -0.09
N VAL A 146 -11.72 -11.12 -0.91
CA VAL A 146 -12.89 -12.01 -0.83
C VAL A 146 -12.49 -13.45 -1.18
N THR A 147 -11.70 -13.67 -2.24
CA THR A 147 -11.20 -15.01 -2.58
C THR A 147 -10.36 -15.61 -1.45
N LEU A 148 -9.47 -14.84 -0.82
CA LEU A 148 -8.71 -15.32 0.34
C LEU A 148 -9.61 -15.70 1.52
N ALA A 149 -10.72 -14.99 1.70
CA ALA A 149 -11.68 -15.25 2.76
C ALA A 149 -12.52 -16.51 2.50
N LYS A 150 -12.91 -16.77 1.25
CA LYS A 150 -13.59 -18.02 0.84
C LYS A 150 -12.78 -19.28 1.20
N ASP A 151 -11.46 -19.21 1.14
CA ASP A 151 -10.59 -20.34 1.50
C ASP A 151 -10.57 -20.64 3.01
N GLY A 152 -10.83 -19.65 3.89
CA GLY A 152 -10.90 -19.82 5.35
C GLY A 152 -9.58 -20.12 6.11
N SER A 153 -8.52 -20.58 5.44
CA SER A 153 -7.26 -21.03 6.09
C SER A 153 -6.52 -19.94 6.90
N LEU A 154 -5.84 -20.35 7.97
CA LEU A 154 -5.01 -19.47 8.82
C LEU A 154 -3.95 -18.72 8.00
N HIS A 155 -3.33 -19.37 7.02
CA HIS A 155 -2.34 -18.74 6.15
C HIS A 155 -2.95 -17.57 5.36
N LYS A 156 -4.18 -17.76 4.87
CA LYS A 156 -4.92 -16.77 4.08
C LYS A 156 -5.36 -15.59 4.94
N ARG A 157 -5.78 -15.84 6.19
CA ARG A 157 -6.01 -14.76 7.19
C ARG A 157 -4.76 -13.92 7.42
N ARG A 158 -3.59 -14.53 7.60
CA ARG A 158 -2.32 -13.79 7.78
C ARG A 158 -1.99 -12.92 6.57
N GLN A 159 -2.23 -13.42 5.35
CA GLN A 159 -2.07 -12.62 4.12
C GLN A 159 -3.03 -11.41 4.09
N ALA A 160 -4.30 -11.61 4.47
CA ALA A 160 -5.30 -10.54 4.52
C ALA A 160 -4.94 -9.46 5.56
N LEU A 161 -4.49 -9.86 6.76
CA LEU A 161 -4.00 -8.96 7.81
C LEU A 161 -2.78 -8.14 7.37
N GLY A 162 -1.94 -8.67 6.48
CA GLY A 162 -0.84 -7.91 5.89
C GLY A 162 -1.28 -6.79 4.93
N PHE A 163 -2.53 -6.82 4.46
CA PHE A 163 -3.06 -5.87 3.49
C PHE A 163 -4.08 -4.90 4.10
N ILE A 164 -5.07 -5.39 4.83
CA ILE A 164 -6.12 -4.57 5.45
C ILE A 164 -5.56 -3.90 6.72
N TYR A 165 -6.00 -2.67 7.02
CA TYR A 165 -5.51 -1.92 8.19
C TYR A 165 -6.18 -2.34 9.50
N GLU A 166 -7.49 -2.52 9.48
CA GLU A 166 -8.29 -2.82 10.68
C GLU A 166 -8.48 -4.34 10.81
N LYS A 167 -8.09 -4.91 11.96
CA LYS A 167 -8.20 -6.36 12.22
C LYS A 167 -9.65 -6.82 12.26
N GLU A 168 -10.53 -6.01 12.83
CA GLU A 168 -11.96 -6.27 12.96
C GLU A 168 -12.63 -6.57 11.61
N ILE A 169 -12.29 -5.79 10.58
CA ILE A 169 -12.81 -5.98 9.22
C ILE A 169 -12.41 -7.36 8.68
N VAL A 170 -11.19 -7.82 8.97
CA VAL A 170 -10.74 -9.15 8.53
C VAL A 170 -11.53 -10.25 9.22
N HIS A 171 -11.81 -10.12 10.52
CA HIS A 171 -12.63 -11.10 11.23
C HIS A 171 -14.05 -11.17 10.68
N ALA A 172 -14.70 -10.01 10.46
CA ALA A 172 -16.02 -9.94 9.85
C ALA A 172 -16.04 -10.53 8.43
N LEU A 173 -15.02 -10.21 7.62
CA LEU A 173 -14.89 -10.73 6.26
C LEU A 173 -14.85 -12.27 6.25
N PHE A 174 -14.01 -12.89 7.09
CA PHE A 174 -13.91 -14.35 7.13
C PHE A 174 -15.13 -15.04 7.73
N ALA A 175 -15.97 -14.33 8.49
CA ALA A 175 -17.21 -14.88 9.06
C ALA A 175 -18.38 -14.83 8.08
N GLU A 176 -18.55 -13.72 7.35
CA GLU A 176 -19.74 -13.48 6.53
C GLU A 176 -19.54 -13.80 5.03
N VAL A 177 -18.30 -13.96 4.53
CA VAL A 177 -18.03 -14.17 3.08
C VAL A 177 -18.66 -15.45 2.55
N GLU A 178 -18.62 -16.53 3.32
CA GLU A 178 -19.11 -17.84 2.88
C GLU A 178 -20.62 -17.83 2.64
N GLU A 179 -21.37 -17.21 3.57
CA GLU A 179 -22.82 -17.03 3.46
C GLU A 179 -23.20 -16.12 2.29
N ARG A 180 -22.48 -15.01 2.08
CA ARG A 180 -22.83 -14.04 1.03
C ARG A 180 -22.38 -14.44 -0.38
N TYR A 181 -21.22 -15.09 -0.50
CA TYR A 181 -20.54 -15.28 -1.78
C TYR A 181 -20.10 -16.72 -2.06
N GLY A 182 -20.58 -17.71 -1.29
CA GLY A 182 -20.26 -19.13 -1.46
C GLY A 182 -20.39 -19.60 -2.92
N ASP A 183 -21.55 -19.36 -3.53
CA ASP A 183 -21.87 -19.82 -4.88
C ASP A 183 -21.23 -18.98 -6.00
N ARG A 184 -20.75 -17.76 -5.69
CA ARG A 184 -20.28 -16.82 -6.71
C ARG A 184 -18.80 -17.06 -7.06
N ASN A 185 -18.52 -17.37 -8.32
CA ASN A 185 -17.16 -17.52 -8.84
C ASN A 185 -16.58 -16.19 -9.37
N GLY A 186 -16.32 -15.24 -8.46
CA GLY A 186 -15.69 -13.95 -8.77
C GLY A 186 -16.64 -12.79 -9.11
N GLY A 187 -16.07 -11.61 -9.33
CA GLY A 187 -16.85 -10.39 -9.61
C GLY A 187 -17.70 -9.94 -8.43
N TYR A 188 -17.07 -9.73 -7.27
CA TYR A 188 -17.75 -9.38 -6.02
C TYR A 188 -18.07 -7.89 -5.89
N THR A 189 -17.60 -7.09 -6.85
CA THR A 189 -17.77 -5.64 -6.86
C THR A 189 -18.49 -5.16 -8.10
N ARG A 190 -19.40 -4.21 -7.92
CA ARG A 190 -20.09 -3.48 -8.97
C ARG A 190 -19.59 -2.04 -9.01
N ILE A 191 -19.38 -1.48 -10.20
CA ILE A 191 -19.06 -0.06 -10.39
C ILE A 191 -20.21 0.62 -11.13
N ILE A 192 -20.80 1.62 -10.50
CA ILE A 192 -21.88 2.44 -11.07
C ILE A 192 -21.31 3.83 -11.34
N ARG A 193 -21.37 4.28 -12.61
CA ARG A 193 -20.88 5.60 -13.00
C ARG A 193 -21.85 6.67 -12.52
N THR A 194 -21.31 7.81 -12.11
CA THR A 194 -22.12 8.97 -11.70
C THR A 194 -21.71 10.19 -12.51
N LEU A 195 -22.42 11.30 -12.28
CA LEU A 195 -22.02 12.61 -12.78
C LEU A 195 -20.58 12.95 -12.37
N PRO A 196 -19.83 13.66 -13.24
CA PRO A 196 -18.49 14.11 -12.93
C PRO A 196 -18.51 15.10 -11.76
N ARG A 197 -17.36 15.21 -11.07
CA ARG A 197 -17.21 16.15 -9.96
C ARG A 197 -17.18 17.59 -10.49
N ARG A 198 -17.90 18.48 -9.81
CA ARG A 198 -17.87 19.93 -10.08
C ARG A 198 -16.48 20.50 -9.78
N GLY A 199 -15.93 21.28 -10.71
CA GLY A 199 -14.62 21.93 -10.57
C GLY A 199 -13.55 21.27 -11.44
N ASP A 200 -13.11 20.06 -11.07
CA ASP A 200 -12.04 19.34 -11.78
C ASP A 200 -12.55 18.37 -12.88
N ASN A 201 -13.87 18.30 -13.08
CA ASN A 201 -14.55 17.40 -14.02
C ASN A 201 -14.10 15.93 -13.88
N ALA A 202 -13.67 15.50 -12.69
CA ALA A 202 -13.17 14.15 -12.51
C ALA A 202 -14.32 13.14 -12.64
N PRO A 203 -14.18 12.07 -13.46
CA PRO A 203 -15.23 11.06 -13.61
C PRO A 203 -15.39 10.29 -12.30
N MET A 204 -16.57 10.39 -11.71
CA MET A 204 -16.92 9.75 -10.44
C MET A 204 -17.66 8.43 -10.66
N ALA A 205 -17.59 7.55 -9.66
CA ALA A 205 -18.33 6.31 -9.62
C ALA A 205 -18.60 5.87 -8.17
N TYR A 206 -19.71 5.19 -7.95
CA TYR A 206 -19.89 4.35 -6.77
C TYR A 206 -19.28 2.98 -7.05
N ILE A 207 -18.62 2.41 -6.04
CA ILE A 207 -18.24 1.02 -6.01
C ILE A 207 -18.89 0.36 -4.81
N GLU A 208 -19.52 -0.79 -5.07
CA GLU A 208 -20.41 -1.50 -4.17
C GLU A 208 -20.06 -2.98 -4.16
N LEU A 209 -20.19 -3.60 -2.99
CA LEU A 209 -20.23 -5.05 -2.85
C LEU A 209 -21.59 -5.57 -3.35
N VAL A 210 -21.57 -6.73 -4.02
CA VAL A 210 -22.73 -7.31 -4.72
C VAL A 210 -23.56 -8.21 -3.81
#